data_AF-A0A1V6J0W7-F1
#
_entry.id   AF-A0A1V6J0W7-F1
#
_cell.length_a   1.000
_cell.length_b   1.000
_cell.length_c   1.000
_cell.angle_alpha   90.00
_cell.angle_beta   90.00
_cell.angle_gamma   90.00
#
_symmetry.space_group_name_H-M   'P 1'
#
loop_
_entity.id
_entity.type
_entity.pdbx_description
1 polymer ?
#
loop_
_entity_poly.entity_id
_entity_poly.type
_entity_poly.pdbx_seq_one_letter_code
_entity_poly.pdbx_strand_id
1 'polypeptide(L)'
;MKKFAIFLVLVTLALPAVRADIQTDWAYHSSGHSGRYTDLVPGEDFCFLPNGAEAIPNDDTITLYVLTAHDFAGPADEQIFVRWWDGRMSHWIMGVWVKNITLHAEPEGPTLRDLPAEGSVLLDLWKVDIPAWVTQPGDNFYAIQLKGYSPDGMDERYLLCKPGGDFSQTNNVGQIWSASEEFDGQDWRVEVLP
;
A
#
# COMPACT_ATOMS: atom_id res chain seq x y z
N MET A 1 70.79 10.14 7.13
CA MET A 1 69.66 10.11 6.18
C MET A 1 68.41 9.59 6.91
N LYS A 2 67.48 10.47 7.30
CA LYS A 2 66.21 10.09 7.96
C LYS A 2 65.10 10.19 6.92
N LYS A 3 64.47 9.06 6.57
CA LYS A 3 63.32 9.02 5.66
C LYS A 3 62.06 9.22 6.49
N PHE A 4 61.36 10.33 6.29
CA PHE A 4 60.01 10.55 6.79
C PHE A 4 59.04 9.95 5.77
N ALA A 5 58.29 8.92 6.17
CA ALA A 5 57.13 8.45 5.41
C ALA A 5 55.91 9.22 5.91
N ILE A 6 55.35 10.08 5.05
CA ILE A 6 54.09 10.78 5.28
C ILE A 6 52.97 9.80 4.92
N PHE A 7 52.23 9.34 5.92
CA PHE A 7 51.01 8.56 5.74
C PHE A 7 49.85 9.55 5.53
N LEU A 8 49.36 9.66 4.30
CA LEU A 8 48.19 10.45 3.96
C LEU A 8 46.94 9.63 4.33
N VAL A 9 46.35 9.91 5.49
CA VAL A 9 45.06 9.33 5.89
C VAL A 9 43.96 10.09 5.14
N LEU A 10 43.44 9.47 4.08
CA LEU A 10 42.24 9.96 3.39
C LEU A 10 41.04 9.67 4.30
N VAL A 11 40.59 10.66 5.07
CA VAL A 11 39.33 10.59 5.80
C VAL A 11 38.21 10.90 4.80
N THR A 12 37.60 9.86 4.24
CA THR A 12 36.32 9.99 3.53
C THR A 12 35.23 10.25 4.56
N LEU A 13 34.82 11.51 4.68
CA LEU A 13 33.60 11.91 5.38
C LEU A 13 32.41 11.32 4.60
N ALA A 14 31.85 10.22 5.10
CA ALA A 14 30.53 9.77 4.67
C ALA A 14 29.51 10.81 5.18
N LEU A 15 29.00 11.63 4.28
CA LEU A 15 27.82 12.45 4.57
C LEU A 15 26.65 11.48 4.80
N PRO A 16 25.93 11.55 5.93
CA PRO A 16 24.69 10.81 6.05
C PRO A 16 23.75 11.35 4.98
N ALA A 17 23.38 10.50 4.02
CA ALA A 17 22.21 10.75 3.20
C ALA A 17 21.01 10.74 4.16
N VAL A 18 20.58 11.93 4.59
CA VAL A 18 19.27 12.10 5.21
C VAL A 18 18.27 11.78 4.11
N ARG A 19 17.78 10.54 4.12
CA ARG A 19 16.69 10.12 3.24
C ARG A 19 15.46 10.90 3.72
N ALA A 20 14.90 11.72 2.85
CA ALA A 20 13.65 12.41 3.09
C ALA A 20 12.56 11.34 3.18
N ASP A 21 12.11 11.04 4.40
CA ASP A 21 11.06 10.07 4.66
C ASP A 21 9.72 10.61 4.12
N ILE A 22 9.27 10.08 2.99
CA ILE A 22 7.98 9.39 3.06
C ILE A 22 8.31 7.90 3.04
N GLN A 23 8.40 7.33 4.23
CA GLN A 23 7.87 6.00 4.42
C GLN A 23 6.35 6.18 4.35
N THR A 24 5.63 5.56 3.41
CA THR A 24 4.15 5.44 3.53
C THR A 24 3.75 4.48 4.66
N ASP A 25 4.66 4.27 5.61
CA ASP A 25 5.09 3.02 6.27
C ASP A 25 4.96 1.71 5.49
N TRP A 26 4.00 1.51 4.58
CA TRP A 26 4.09 0.58 3.45
C TRP A 26 3.03 0.78 2.35
N ALA A 27 1.75 1.02 2.69
CA ALA A 27 0.66 1.11 1.72
C ALA A 27 -0.44 2.12 2.08
N TYR A 28 -1.14 2.58 1.04
CA TYR A 28 -2.38 3.31 1.14
C TYR A 28 -3.46 2.68 0.26
N HIS A 29 -4.62 2.48 0.87
CA HIS A 29 -5.91 2.25 0.21
C HIS A 29 -6.95 3.23 0.79
N SER A 30 -8.14 3.31 0.19
CA SER A 30 -9.21 4.21 0.64
C SER A 30 -9.40 4.16 2.16
N SER A 31 -9.45 5.33 2.81
CA SER A 31 -9.70 5.41 4.26
C SER A 31 -11.19 5.57 4.61
N GLY A 32 -12.08 5.58 3.62
CA GLY A 32 -13.47 5.99 3.79
C GLY A 32 -14.40 4.87 4.24
N HIS A 33 -15.03 5.05 5.41
CA HIS A 33 -16.23 4.34 5.87
C HIS A 33 -17.55 5.03 5.45
N SER A 34 -17.49 6.04 4.59
CA SER A 34 -18.69 6.78 4.17
C SER A 34 -18.67 7.01 2.67
N GLY A 35 -19.79 6.71 2.00
CA GLY A 35 -19.95 6.83 0.55
C GLY A 35 -19.92 8.25 -0.03
N ARG A 36 -19.36 9.22 0.72
CA ARG A 36 -19.17 10.61 0.29
C ARG A 36 -17.71 11.01 0.07
N TYR A 37 -16.75 10.17 0.45
CA TYR A 37 -15.33 10.41 0.18
C TYR A 37 -14.84 9.36 -0.82
N THR A 38 -14.88 9.72 -2.10
CA THR A 38 -14.18 9.01 -3.17
C THR A 38 -12.79 9.63 -3.28
N ASP A 39 -11.82 9.06 -2.57
CA ASP A 39 -10.43 9.50 -2.68
C ASP A 39 -9.93 9.18 -4.10
N LEU A 40 -9.55 10.21 -4.86
CA LEU A 40 -8.92 10.06 -6.17
C LEU A 40 -7.53 9.44 -6.02
N VAL A 41 -7.15 8.58 -6.95
CA VAL A 41 -5.75 8.17 -7.09
C VAL A 41 -4.97 9.40 -7.57
N PRO A 42 -3.90 9.82 -6.87
CA PRO A 42 -3.19 11.06 -7.20
C PRO A 42 -2.69 11.09 -8.64
N GLY A 43 -3.05 12.15 -9.37
CA GLY A 43 -2.69 12.32 -10.79
C GLY A 43 -3.59 11.59 -11.78
N GLU A 44 -4.62 10.88 -11.31
CA GLU A 44 -5.54 10.10 -12.15
C GLU A 44 -6.97 10.65 -12.11
N ASP A 45 -7.82 10.13 -13.00
CA ASP A 45 -9.25 10.43 -13.10
C ASP A 45 -10.15 9.38 -12.44
N PHE A 46 -9.56 8.37 -11.78
CA PHE A 46 -10.25 7.30 -11.07
C PHE A 46 -9.97 7.29 -9.56
N CYS A 47 -10.85 6.64 -8.80
CA CYS A 47 -10.83 6.62 -7.33
C CYS A 47 -10.36 5.28 -6.76
N PHE A 48 -9.90 5.30 -5.52
CA PHE A 48 -9.79 4.08 -4.70
C PHE A 48 -11.20 3.54 -4.39
N LEU A 49 -11.36 2.21 -4.37
CA LEU A 49 -12.62 1.59 -3.96
C LEU A 49 -12.87 1.82 -2.45
N PRO A 50 -13.94 2.53 -2.05
CA PRO A 50 -14.22 2.80 -0.64
C PRO A 50 -14.83 1.60 0.09
N ASN A 51 -14.71 1.58 1.43
CA ASN A 51 -15.27 0.49 2.25
C ASN A 51 -16.81 0.53 2.24
N GLY A 52 -17.44 -0.50 1.66
CA GLY A 52 -18.88 -0.75 1.75
C GLY A 52 -19.77 0.36 1.18
N ALA A 53 -19.22 1.23 0.33
CA ALA A 53 -19.88 2.43 -0.16
C ALA A 53 -20.40 2.31 -1.61
N GLU A 54 -19.91 1.33 -2.36
CA GLU A 54 -20.34 1.05 -3.72
C GLU A 54 -20.92 -0.36 -3.81
N ALA A 55 -22.04 -0.47 -4.53
CA ALA A 55 -22.68 -1.74 -4.84
C ALA A 55 -22.35 -2.10 -6.29
N ILE A 56 -21.65 -3.21 -6.47
CA ILE A 56 -21.07 -3.60 -7.76
C ILE A 56 -21.91 -4.73 -8.37
N PRO A 57 -22.26 -4.69 -9.68
CA PRO A 57 -22.92 -5.81 -10.35
C PRO A 57 -22.16 -7.14 -10.23
N ASN A 58 -22.87 -8.25 -10.13
CA ASN A 58 -22.27 -9.59 -9.97
C ASN A 58 -21.38 -10.02 -11.15
N ASP A 59 -21.61 -9.47 -12.33
CA ASP A 59 -20.89 -9.78 -13.56
C ASP A 59 -19.68 -8.85 -13.81
N ASP A 60 -19.50 -7.83 -12.97
CA ASP A 60 -18.42 -6.88 -13.09
C ASP A 60 -17.15 -7.35 -12.38
N THR A 61 -16.00 -6.96 -12.94
CA THR A 61 -14.70 -7.12 -12.29
C THR A 61 -14.51 -6.01 -11.27
N ILE A 62 -14.23 -6.38 -10.02
CA ILE A 62 -13.97 -5.41 -8.95
C ILE A 62 -12.50 -5.02 -9.04
N THR A 63 -12.22 -3.75 -9.28
CA THR A 63 -10.85 -3.22 -9.37
C THR A 63 -10.47 -2.53 -8.06
N LEU A 64 -9.35 -2.94 -7.47
CA LEU A 64 -8.72 -2.27 -6.34
C LEU A 64 -7.42 -1.61 -6.80
N TYR A 65 -7.21 -0.37 -6.37
CA TYR A 65 -5.94 0.33 -6.51
C TYR A 65 -5.27 0.45 -5.14
N VAL A 66 -3.96 0.24 -5.09
CA VAL A 66 -3.17 0.36 -3.87
C VAL A 66 -1.92 1.15 -4.19
N LEU A 67 -1.59 2.15 -3.36
CA LEU A 67 -0.30 2.82 -3.43
C LEU A 67 0.65 2.17 -2.43
N THR A 68 1.89 1.92 -2.81
CA THR A 68 2.95 1.55 -1.86
C THR A 68 4.08 2.56 -1.87
N ALA A 69 4.90 2.55 -0.82
CA ALA A 69 6.23 3.14 -0.93
C ALA A 69 6.96 2.48 -2.09
N HIS A 70 7.72 3.26 -2.85
CA HIS A 70 8.64 2.69 -3.82
C HIS A 70 9.76 1.95 -3.09
N ASP A 71 10.08 0.73 -3.53
CA ASP A 71 11.12 -0.11 -2.92
C ASP A 71 10.82 -0.41 -1.42
N PHE A 72 9.54 -0.69 -1.10
CA PHE A 72 9.07 -1.00 0.25
C PHE A 72 9.68 -2.29 0.82
N ALA A 73 10.08 -3.24 -0.02
CA ALA A 73 10.75 -4.48 0.40
C ALA A 73 12.28 -4.42 0.29
N GLY A 74 12.85 -3.30 -0.16
CA GLY A 74 14.27 -3.16 -0.42
C GLY A 74 14.77 -4.19 -1.44
N PRO A 75 15.85 -4.95 -1.18
CA PRO A 75 16.42 -5.88 -2.15
C PRO A 75 15.55 -7.13 -2.43
N ALA A 76 14.43 -7.31 -1.73
CA ALA A 76 13.51 -8.42 -1.91
C ALA A 76 12.51 -8.14 -3.04
N ASP A 77 11.99 -9.20 -3.66
CA ASP A 77 10.92 -9.09 -4.65
C ASP A 77 9.62 -8.64 -4.00
N GLU A 78 9.00 -7.62 -4.57
CA GLU A 78 7.76 -7.02 -4.06
C GLU A 78 6.53 -7.68 -4.67
N GLN A 79 5.57 -8.01 -3.81
CA GLN A 79 4.28 -8.55 -4.23
C GLN A 79 3.16 -7.94 -3.39
N ILE A 80 2.02 -7.69 -4.04
CA ILE A 80 0.77 -7.35 -3.39
C ILE A 80 -0.21 -8.46 -3.64
N PHE A 81 -0.94 -8.85 -2.61
CA PHE A 81 -2.06 -9.77 -2.71
C PHE A 81 -3.30 -9.15 -2.07
N VAL A 82 -4.45 -9.52 -2.60
CA VAL A 82 -5.74 -9.31 -1.95
C VAL A 82 -6.27 -10.66 -1.53
N ARG A 83 -6.50 -10.83 -0.24
CA ARG A 83 -7.31 -11.93 0.27
C ARG A 83 -8.76 -11.52 0.14
N TRP A 84 -9.47 -12.14 -0.77
CA TRP A 84 -10.89 -11.92 -1.04
C TRP A 84 -11.73 -13.04 -0.41
N TRP A 85 -12.76 -12.71 0.36
CA TRP A 85 -13.71 -13.66 0.92
C TRP A 85 -15.11 -13.42 0.36
N ASP A 86 -15.67 -14.45 -0.26
CA ASP A 86 -16.89 -14.40 -1.06
C ASP A 86 -18.16 -14.82 -0.32
N GLY A 87 -18.12 -14.91 1.02
CA GLY A 87 -19.18 -15.53 1.81
C GLY A 87 -18.94 -16.99 2.16
N ARG A 88 -18.04 -17.68 1.44
CA ARG A 88 -17.83 -19.13 1.57
C ARG A 88 -16.37 -19.52 1.75
N MET A 89 -15.47 -18.91 0.99
CA MET A 89 -14.05 -19.25 1.01
C MET A 89 -13.17 -18.05 0.70
N SER A 90 -11.89 -18.16 1.05
CA SER A 90 -10.89 -17.15 0.69
C SER A 90 -10.23 -17.46 -0.65
N HIS A 91 -10.04 -16.42 -1.45
CA HIS A 91 -9.30 -16.39 -2.71
C HIS A 91 -8.13 -15.42 -2.56
N TRP A 92 -6.95 -15.79 -3.06
CA TRP A 92 -5.77 -14.94 -3.03
C TRP A 92 -5.48 -14.44 -4.44
N ILE A 93 -5.54 -13.12 -4.62
CA ILE A 93 -5.47 -12.49 -5.93
C ILE A 93 -4.25 -11.58 -5.94
N MET A 94 -3.30 -11.86 -6.83
CA MET A 94 -2.07 -11.10 -6.94
C MET A 94 -2.32 -9.78 -7.67
N GLY A 95 -1.77 -8.70 -7.13
CA GLY A 95 -1.74 -7.41 -7.79
C GLY A 95 -0.69 -7.33 -8.88
N VAL A 96 -0.92 -6.44 -9.83
CA VAL A 96 0.01 -6.09 -10.88
C VAL A 96 0.48 -4.65 -10.69
N TRP A 97 1.79 -4.43 -10.85
CA TRP A 97 2.34 -3.09 -10.89
C TRP A 97 1.84 -2.34 -12.13
N VAL A 98 1.47 -1.08 -11.97
CA VAL A 98 0.94 -0.23 -13.05
C VAL A 98 1.97 0.80 -13.49
N LYS A 99 2.38 1.67 -12.57
CA LYS A 99 3.32 2.77 -12.80
C LYS A 99 3.80 3.37 -11.48
N ASN A 100 4.85 4.17 -11.54
CA ASN A 100 5.21 5.05 -10.43
C ASN A 100 4.37 6.33 -10.45
N ILE A 101 4.08 6.88 -9.27
CA ILE A 101 3.44 8.18 -9.07
C ILE A 101 4.37 9.03 -8.21
N THR A 102 4.66 10.25 -8.67
CA THR A 102 5.44 11.22 -7.89
C THR A 102 4.50 12.24 -7.26
N LEU A 103 4.44 12.26 -5.93
CA LEU A 103 3.77 13.31 -5.16
C LEU A 103 4.74 14.46 -4.89
N HIS A 104 4.23 15.69 -4.89
CA HIS A 104 5.03 16.89 -4.65
C HIS A 104 4.35 17.81 -3.63
N ALA A 105 5.13 18.44 -2.75
CA ALA A 105 4.62 19.43 -1.79
C ALA A 105 4.22 20.78 -2.44
N GLU A 106 4.56 20.98 -3.72
CA GLU A 106 4.26 22.20 -4.46
C GLU A 106 2.76 22.30 -4.81
N PRO A 107 2.16 23.51 -4.85
CA PRO A 107 0.72 23.69 -5.02
C PRO A 107 0.10 23.12 -6.31
N GLU A 108 0.91 22.88 -7.34
CA GLU A 108 0.45 22.41 -8.65
C GLU A 108 0.73 20.91 -8.87
N GLY A 109 1.38 20.22 -7.93
CA GLY A 109 1.66 18.80 -8.01
C GLY A 109 0.54 17.94 -7.42
N PRO A 110 0.44 16.65 -7.81
CA PRO A 110 -0.48 15.73 -7.16
C PRO A 110 -0.05 15.53 -5.70
N THR A 111 -1.00 15.67 -4.77
CA THR A 111 -0.83 15.37 -3.35
C THR A 111 -1.78 14.25 -2.94
N LEU A 112 -1.47 13.58 -1.84
CA LEU A 112 -2.40 12.66 -1.19
C LEU A 112 -2.64 13.19 0.23
N ARG A 113 -3.84 13.72 0.49
CA ARG A 113 -4.22 14.27 1.81
C ARG A 113 -3.19 15.28 2.34
N ASP A 114 -2.84 16.24 1.48
CA ASP A 114 -1.87 17.30 1.79
C ASP A 114 -0.43 16.79 2.06
N LEU A 115 -0.10 15.57 1.64
CA LEU A 115 1.26 15.02 1.69
C LEU A 115 1.87 14.88 0.28
N PRO A 116 3.22 14.99 0.15
CA PRO A 116 4.20 15.35 1.19
C PRO A 116 4.08 16.77 1.73
N ALA A 117 4.49 16.97 2.98
CA ALA A 117 4.62 18.31 3.56
C ALA A 117 5.83 19.10 3.00
N GLU A 118 6.87 18.40 2.53
CA GLU A 118 8.06 18.98 1.89
C GLU A 118 8.59 18.04 0.81
N GLY A 119 9.18 18.61 -0.25
CA GLY A 119 9.90 17.84 -1.27
C GLY A 119 8.98 17.03 -2.17
N SER A 120 9.46 15.84 -2.57
CA SER A 120 8.75 14.95 -3.48
C SER A 120 8.95 13.50 -3.10
N VAL A 121 7.96 12.67 -3.34
CA VAL A 121 8.03 11.25 -3.03
C VAL A 121 7.49 10.40 -4.16
N LEU A 122 8.21 9.30 -4.39
CA LEU A 122 7.88 8.30 -5.37
C LEU A 122 7.11 7.16 -4.71
N LEU A 123 5.95 6.86 -5.27
CA LEU A 123 5.07 5.76 -4.89
C LEU A 123 4.92 4.80 -6.06
N ASP A 124 4.57 3.56 -5.76
CA ASP A 124 4.13 2.58 -6.75
C ASP A 124 2.61 2.43 -6.73
N LEU A 125 1.98 2.54 -7.90
CA LEU A 125 0.58 2.21 -8.09
C LEU A 125 0.46 0.75 -8.51
N TRP A 126 -0.32 0.01 -7.74
CA TRP A 126 -0.69 -1.37 -8.01
C TRP A 126 -2.18 -1.47 -8.29
N LYS A 127 -2.53 -2.45 -9.13
CA LYS A 127 -3.92 -2.78 -9.48
C LYS A 127 -4.18 -4.24 -9.14
N VAL A 128 -5.32 -4.51 -8.53
CA VAL A 128 -5.79 -5.87 -8.27
C VAL A 128 -7.17 -6.02 -8.88
N ASP A 129 -7.28 -6.93 -9.85
CA ASP A 129 -8.55 -7.23 -10.52
C ASP A 129 -9.15 -8.49 -9.93
N ILE A 130 -10.25 -8.34 -9.18
CA ILE A 130 -11.01 -9.44 -8.61
C ILE A 130 -12.07 -9.85 -9.64
N PRO A 131 -11.94 -11.04 -10.25
CA PRO A 131 -12.84 -11.43 -11.31
C PRO A 131 -14.21 -11.83 -10.76
N ALA A 132 -15.28 -11.54 -11.50
CA ALA A 132 -16.66 -11.86 -11.13
C ALA A 132 -16.89 -13.31 -10.66
N TRP A 133 -16.15 -14.29 -11.20
CA TRP A 133 -16.34 -15.71 -10.85
C TRP A 133 -15.86 -16.10 -9.45
N VAL A 134 -15.10 -15.25 -8.75
CA VAL A 134 -14.77 -15.44 -7.31
C VAL A 134 -15.66 -14.61 -6.39
N THR A 135 -16.68 -13.96 -6.94
CA THR A 135 -17.57 -13.06 -6.23
C THR A 135 -18.94 -13.72 -6.06
N GLN A 136 -19.66 -13.37 -5.00
CA GLN A 136 -21.05 -13.78 -4.82
C GLN A 136 -21.94 -12.58 -4.47
N PRO A 137 -23.24 -12.59 -4.84
CA PRO A 137 -24.18 -11.57 -4.39
C PRO A 137 -24.23 -11.45 -2.87
N GLY A 138 -24.27 -10.22 -2.37
CA GLY A 138 -24.23 -9.88 -0.95
C GLY A 138 -22.90 -9.29 -0.51
N ASP A 139 -22.59 -9.44 0.77
CA ASP A 139 -21.39 -8.87 1.38
C ASP A 139 -20.17 -9.76 1.11
N ASN A 140 -19.19 -9.17 0.44
CA ASN A 140 -17.86 -9.73 0.27
C ASN A 140 -16.87 -8.91 1.11
N PHE A 141 -15.77 -9.53 1.50
CA PHE A 141 -14.78 -8.90 2.36
C PHE A 141 -13.38 -9.10 1.83
N TYR A 142 -12.47 -8.18 2.11
CA TYR A 142 -11.08 -8.34 1.71
C TYR A 142 -10.08 -7.73 2.68
N ALA A 143 -8.86 -8.22 2.60
CA ALA A 143 -7.66 -7.63 3.18
C ALA A 143 -6.57 -7.48 2.10
N ILE A 144 -5.74 -6.44 2.21
CA ILE A 144 -4.60 -6.22 1.32
C ILE A 144 -3.34 -6.67 2.06
N GLN A 145 -2.63 -7.61 1.47
CA GLN A 145 -1.36 -8.12 1.96
C GLN A 145 -0.23 -7.59 1.08
N LEU A 146 0.82 -7.07 1.72
CA LEU A 146 2.10 -6.79 1.09
C LEU A 146 3.09 -7.86 1.50
N LYS A 147 3.89 -8.30 0.54
CA LYS A 147 4.91 -9.32 0.73
C LYS A 147 6.23 -8.88 0.11
N GLY A 148 7.26 -8.87 0.94
CA GLY A 148 8.65 -8.84 0.48
C GLY A 148 9.20 -10.26 0.50
N TYR A 149 9.58 -10.78 -0.67
CA TYR A 149 10.11 -12.13 -0.81
C TYR A 149 11.58 -12.13 -1.19
N SER A 150 12.40 -12.86 -0.45
CA SER A 150 13.81 -13.08 -0.77
C SER A 150 14.18 -14.56 -0.58
N PRO A 151 15.34 -15.00 -1.11
CA PRO A 151 15.84 -16.34 -0.83
C PRO A 151 16.08 -16.64 0.66
N ASP A 152 16.35 -15.59 1.45
CA ASP A 152 16.70 -15.71 2.88
C ASP A 152 15.48 -15.62 3.81
N GLY A 153 14.30 -15.28 3.28
CA GLY A 153 13.08 -15.17 4.05
C GLY A 153 11.99 -14.34 3.38
N MET A 154 10.82 -14.32 4.02
CA MET A 154 9.68 -13.50 3.61
C MET A 154 9.27 -12.59 4.75
N ASP A 155 8.88 -11.36 4.41
CA ASP A 155 8.20 -10.45 5.32
C ASP A 155 6.81 -10.15 4.77
N GLU A 156 5.80 -10.26 5.63
CA GLU A 156 4.39 -10.16 5.26
C GLU A 156 3.66 -9.23 6.19
N ARG A 157 2.81 -8.39 5.60
CA ARG A 157 2.13 -7.30 6.27
C ARG A 157 0.75 -7.10 5.70
N TYR A 158 -0.20 -6.77 6.56
CA TYR A 158 -1.60 -6.65 6.21
C TYR A 158 -2.05 -5.23 6.46
N LEU A 159 -2.54 -4.54 5.43
CA LEU A 159 -3.27 -3.29 5.59
C LEU A 159 -4.68 -3.66 6.05
N LEU A 160 -5.25 -2.89 6.99
CA LEU A 160 -6.53 -3.18 7.64
C LEU A 160 -7.46 -1.95 7.59
N CYS A 161 -8.77 -2.20 7.56
CA CYS A 161 -9.77 -1.14 7.46
C CYS A 161 -9.98 -0.37 8.78
N LYS A 162 -9.75 -1.02 9.91
CA LYS A 162 -9.86 -0.42 11.25
C LYS A 162 -8.89 -1.11 12.23
N PRO A 163 -8.63 -0.53 13.41
CA PRO A 163 -7.78 -1.16 14.40
C PRO A 163 -8.47 -2.38 15.03
N GLY A 164 -7.70 -3.43 15.31
CA GLY A 164 -8.12 -4.61 16.05
C GLY A 164 -7.02 -5.68 16.12
N GLY A 165 -7.14 -6.60 17.07
CA GLY A 165 -6.12 -7.61 17.34
C GLY A 165 -4.89 -7.06 18.09
N ASP A 166 -3.98 -7.96 18.45
CA ASP A 166 -2.67 -7.57 18.96
C ASP A 166 -1.76 -7.19 17.76
N PHE A 167 -0.91 -6.16 17.91
CA PHE A 167 0.12 -5.74 16.94
C PHE A 167 -0.30 -4.92 15.70
N SER A 168 -1.26 -4.00 15.81
CA SER A 168 -1.53 -2.99 14.77
C SER A 168 -0.66 -1.73 14.93
N GLN A 169 -0.16 -1.16 13.82
CA GLN A 169 0.47 0.16 13.76
C GLN A 169 -0.32 1.07 12.81
N THR A 170 -0.07 2.38 12.89
CA THR A 170 -0.67 3.38 12.02
C THR A 170 0.43 4.08 11.24
N ASN A 171 0.28 4.17 9.92
CA ASN A 171 1.24 4.86 9.08
C ASN A 171 1.02 6.38 9.07
N ASN A 172 1.95 7.12 8.47
CA ASN A 172 1.89 8.58 8.34
C ASN A 172 0.66 9.14 7.60
N VAL A 173 -0.04 8.32 6.79
CA VAL A 173 -1.29 8.68 6.10
C VAL A 173 -2.55 8.22 6.86
N GLY A 174 -2.38 7.72 8.09
CA GLY A 174 -3.47 7.33 8.99
C GLY A 174 -4.10 5.97 8.69
N GLN A 175 -3.49 5.16 7.83
CA GLN A 175 -3.91 3.78 7.57
C GLN A 175 -3.32 2.83 8.60
N ILE A 176 -4.03 1.74 8.85
CA ILE A 176 -3.66 0.77 9.88
C ILE A 176 -3.08 -0.46 9.20
N TRP A 177 -2.00 -1.00 9.75
CA TRP A 177 -1.43 -2.25 9.28
C TRP A 177 -1.06 -3.17 10.44
N SER A 178 -0.97 -4.47 10.17
CA SER A 178 -0.55 -5.51 11.11
C SER A 178 0.52 -6.41 10.50
N ALA A 179 1.42 -6.91 11.35
CA ALA A 179 2.34 -7.99 11.00
C ALA A 179 1.74 -9.40 11.23
N SER A 180 0.51 -9.45 11.77
CA SER A 180 -0.24 -10.67 12.03
C SER A 180 -1.40 -10.80 11.04
N GLU A 181 -1.71 -12.05 10.68
CA GLU A 181 -2.87 -12.42 9.86
C GLU A 181 -4.19 -12.42 10.67
N GLU A 182 -4.16 -12.08 11.96
CA GLU A 182 -5.36 -12.06 12.81
C GLU A 182 -6.19 -10.77 12.61
N PHE A 183 -7.01 -10.74 11.55
CA PHE A 183 -7.79 -9.56 11.14
C PHE A 183 -9.31 -9.72 11.17
N ASP A 184 -9.86 -10.69 11.92
CA ASP A 184 -11.31 -10.89 11.99
C ASP A 184 -12.07 -9.59 12.34
N GLY A 185 -13.08 -9.27 11.54
CA GLY A 185 -13.90 -8.08 11.64
C GLY A 185 -13.22 -6.77 11.22
N GLN A 186 -12.00 -6.77 10.68
CA GLN A 186 -11.22 -5.59 10.30
C GLN A 186 -11.05 -5.42 8.77
N ASP A 187 -11.63 -6.34 8.00
CA ASP A 187 -11.61 -6.36 6.55
C ASP A 187 -12.45 -5.23 5.94
N TRP A 188 -12.10 -4.83 4.71
CA TRP A 188 -12.95 -3.97 3.89
C TRP A 188 -14.11 -4.76 3.32
N ARG A 189 -15.31 -4.18 3.35
CA ARG A 189 -16.54 -4.72 2.78
C ARG A 189 -16.73 -4.21 1.34
N VAL A 190 -17.28 -5.06 0.48
CA VAL A 190 -17.84 -4.69 -0.82
C VAL A 190 -19.21 -5.33 -0.93
N GLU A 191 -20.19 -4.54 -1.36
CA GLU A 191 -21.53 -5.05 -1.63
C GLU A 191 -21.63 -5.43 -3.11
N VAL A 192 -22.09 -6.65 -3.38
CA VAL A 192 -22.27 -7.16 -4.73
C VAL A 192 -23.75 -7.41 -4.97
N LEU A 193 -24.29 -6.80 -6.03
CA LEU A 193 -25.68 -6.91 -6.41
C LEU A 193 -25.98 -8.27 -7.04
N PRO A 194 -27.23 -8.76 -7.02
CA PRO A 194 -27.63 -10.00 -7.69
C PRO A 194 -27.44 -10.01 -9.21
#